data_AF-A0A2W6ALK3-F1
#
_entry.id   AF-A0A2W6ALK3-F1
#
_cell.length_a   1.000
_cell.length_b   1.000
_cell.length_c   1.000
_cell.angle_alpha   90.00
_cell.angle_beta   90.00
_cell.angle_gamma   90.00
#
_symmetry.space_group_name_H-M   'P 1'
#
loop_
_entity.id
_entity.type
_entity.pdbx_description
1 polymer ?
#
loop_
_entity_poly.entity_id
_entity_poly.type
_entity_poly.pdbx_seq_one_letter_code
_entity_poly.pdbx_strand_id
1 'polypeptide(L)'
;MSESDLLERVDAEERRDATVDEIANGVYRLVRARLDRREVPPDDAMDLLERLCVTLERRGDDEGIKAVATVLACFEGYCAPSSAL
;
A
#
# COMPACT_ATOMS: atom_id res chain seq x y z
N MET A 1 3.49 -4.47 11.82
CA MET A 1 2.60 -3.60 11.03
C MET A 1 1.22 -4.22 11.01
N SER A 2 0.17 -3.42 11.17
CA SER A 2 -1.22 -3.88 11.01
C SER A 2 -1.88 -3.24 9.79
N GLU A 3 -2.99 -3.83 9.32
CA GLU A 3 -3.87 -3.21 8.31
C GLU A 3 -4.40 -1.85 8.80
N SER A 4 -4.70 -1.73 10.09
CA SER A 4 -5.15 -0.49 10.72
C SER A 4 -4.11 0.62 10.62
N ASP A 5 -2.81 0.32 10.77
CA ASP A 5 -1.74 1.32 10.61
C ASP A 5 -1.71 1.91 9.19
N LEU A 6 -1.98 1.07 8.18
CA LEU A 6 -2.00 1.49 6.79
C LEU A 6 -3.27 2.29 6.49
N LEU A 7 -4.42 1.86 7.01
CA LEU A 7 -5.69 2.56 6.88
C LEU A 7 -5.62 3.96 7.52
N GLU A 8 -5.08 4.07 8.75
CA GLU A 8 -4.88 5.36 9.42
C GLU A 8 -4.00 6.31 8.60
N ARG A 9 -3.01 5.77 7.88
CA ARG A 9 -2.12 6.56 7.04
C ARG A 9 -2.82 7.06 5.77
N VAL A 10 -3.62 6.22 5.11
CA VAL A 10 -4.46 6.60 3.96
C VAL A 10 -5.45 7.68 4.39
N ASP A 11 -6.22 7.42 5.46
CA ASP A 11 -7.20 8.36 6.01
C ASP A 11 -6.55 9.71 6.40
N ALA A 12 -5.30 9.69 6.87
CA ALA A 12 -4.57 10.91 7.23
C ALA A 12 -4.15 11.73 6.01
N GLU A 13 -3.88 11.12 4.86
CA GLU A 13 -3.58 11.84 3.62
C GLU A 13 -4.85 12.30 2.92
N GLU A 14 -5.89 11.48 2.86
CA GLU A 14 -7.19 11.90 2.31
C GLU A 14 -7.74 13.14 3.03
N ARG A 15 -7.63 13.19 4.36
CA ARG A 15 -8.02 14.37 5.16
C ARG A 15 -7.24 15.64 4.83
N ARG A 16 -6.10 15.51 4.16
CA ARG A 16 -5.25 16.63 3.74
C ARG A 16 -5.52 17.04 2.29
N ASP A 17 -6.57 16.52 1.67
CA ASP A 17 -6.88 16.73 0.26
C ASP A 17 -5.72 16.28 -0.63
N ALA A 18 -5.02 15.22 -0.20
CA ALA A 18 -3.86 14.69 -0.90
C ALA A 18 -4.30 13.98 -2.18
N THR A 19 -3.53 14.16 -3.24
CA THR A 19 -3.72 13.44 -4.50
C THR A 19 -3.47 11.94 -4.33
N VAL A 20 -4.03 11.12 -5.23
CA VAL A 20 -3.76 9.67 -5.31
C VAL A 20 -2.26 9.36 -5.24
N ASP A 21 -1.43 10.12 -5.96
CA ASP A 21 0.03 9.94 -5.98
C ASP A 21 0.68 10.25 -4.61
N GLU A 22 0.16 11.21 -3.86
CA GLU A 22 0.65 11.55 -2.52
C GLU A 22 0.25 10.49 -1.49
N ILE A 23 -0.99 9.99 -1.57
CA ILE A 23 -1.46 8.85 -0.76
C ILE A 23 -0.59 7.62 -1.05
N ALA A 24 -0.40 7.29 -2.34
CA ALA A 24 0.40 6.14 -2.77
C ALA A 24 1.85 6.26 -2.27
N ASN A 25 2.47 7.43 -2.41
CA ASN A 25 3.81 7.68 -1.88
C ASN A 25 3.88 7.56 -0.35
N GLY A 26 2.84 8.03 0.35
CA GLY A 26 2.72 7.91 1.80
C GLY A 26 2.67 6.45 2.27
N VAL A 27 1.83 5.65 1.62
CA VAL A 27 1.70 4.21 1.87
C VAL A 27 2.99 3.47 1.50
N TYR A 28 3.54 3.71 0.31
CA TYR A 28 4.79 3.11 -0.17
C TYR A 28 5.95 3.35 0.81
N ARG A 29 6.14 4.59 1.27
CA ARG A 29 7.20 4.93 2.23
C ARG A 29 7.03 4.20 3.57
N LEU A 30 5.79 4.06 4.04
CA LEU A 30 5.50 3.35 5.29
C LEU A 30 5.83 1.85 5.16
N VAL A 31 5.38 1.22 4.07
CA VAL A 31 5.63 -0.20 3.80
C VAL A 31 7.14 -0.45 3.64
N ARG A 32 7.82 0.36 2.81
CA ARG A 32 9.26 0.23 2.57
C ARG A 32 10.10 0.41 3.83
N ALA A 33 9.78 1.38 4.68
CA ALA A 33 10.50 1.60 5.93
C ALA A 33 10.46 0.39 6.87
N ARG A 34 9.35 -0.36 6.86
CA ARG A 34 9.20 -1.57 7.67
C ARG A 34 9.86 -2.80 7.05
N LEU A 35 9.82 -2.93 5.73
CA LEU A 35 10.60 -3.93 5.00
C LEU A 35 12.10 -3.77 5.25
N ASP A 36 12.62 -2.54 5.18
CA ASP A 36 14.04 -2.23 5.42
C ASP A 36 14.49 -2.62 6.83
N ARG A 37 13.59 -2.46 7.82
CA ARG A 37 13.82 -2.87 9.22
C ARG A 37 13.59 -4.36 9.48
N ARG A 38 13.15 -5.12 8.45
CA ARG A 38 12.77 -6.54 8.54
C ARG A 38 11.66 -6.80 9.58
N GLU A 39 10.81 -5.81 9.81
CA GLU A 39 9.67 -5.94 10.73
C GLU A 39 8.52 -6.77 10.11
N VAL A 40 8.49 -6.86 8.78
CA VAL A 40 7.47 -7.56 7.99
C VAL A 40 8.14 -8.20 6.77
N PRO A 41 7.82 -9.46 6.43
CA PRO A 41 8.19 -10.07 5.15
C PRO A 41 7.56 -9.36 3.93
N PRO A 42 8.17 -9.43 2.73
CA PRO A 42 7.57 -8.89 1.51
C PRO A 42 6.17 -9.44 1.21
N ASP A 43 5.98 -10.76 1.35
CA ASP A 43 4.70 -11.42 1.08
C ASP A 43 3.60 -10.94 2.04
N ASP A 44 3.89 -10.89 3.34
CA ASP A 44 2.98 -10.37 4.36
C ASP A 44 2.61 -8.89 4.11
N ALA A 45 3.53 -8.09 3.55
CA ALA A 45 3.27 -6.70 3.19
C ALA A 45 2.33 -6.58 1.98
N MET A 46 2.43 -7.47 0.99
CA MET A 46 1.50 -7.54 -0.13
C MET A 46 0.11 -7.98 0.34
N ASP A 47 0.03 -9.05 1.14
CA ASP A 47 -1.22 -9.52 1.75
C ASP A 47 -1.94 -8.42 2.54
N LEU A 48 -1.18 -7.57 3.25
CA LEU A 48 -1.72 -6.42 3.96
C LEU A 48 -2.29 -5.35 3.02
N LEU A 49 -1.62 -5.07 1.91
CA LEU A 49 -2.10 -4.12 0.90
C LEU A 49 -3.33 -4.65 0.15
N GLU A 50 -3.39 -5.95 -0.15
CA GLU A 50 -4.58 -6.58 -0.74
C GLU A 50 -5.80 -6.51 0.19
N ARG A 51 -5.63 -6.84 1.48
CA ARG A 51 -6.71 -6.68 2.47
C ARG A 51 -7.16 -5.24 2.59
N LEU A 52 -6.22 -4.30 2.58
CA LEU A 52 -6.52 -2.87 2.60
C LEU A 52 -7.36 -2.45 1.38
N CYS A 53 -7.01 -2.90 0.17
CA CYS A 53 -7.82 -2.67 -1.04
C CYS A 53 -9.28 -3.13 -0.84
N VAL A 54 -9.50 -4.34 -0.32
CA VAL A 54 -10.85 -4.87 -0.05
C VAL A 54 -11.60 -4.01 0.98
N THR A 55 -10.90 -3.53 2.01
CA THR A 55 -11.49 -2.65 3.03
C THR A 55 -11.88 -1.28 2.44
N LEU A 56 -11.05 -0.70 1.57
CA LEU A 56 -11.33 0.58 0.90
C LEU A 56 -12.46 0.46 -0.13
N GLU A 57 -12.52 -0.65 -0.87
CA GLU A 57 -13.63 -0.98 -1.77
C GLU A 57 -14.97 -1.01 -1.04
N ARG A 58 -15.02 -1.63 0.14
CA ARG A 58 -16.22 -1.64 0.99
C ARG A 58 -16.60 -0.26 1.51
N ARG A 59 -15.64 0.65 1.65
CA ARG A 59 -15.87 2.05 2.06
C ARG A 59 -16.27 2.95 0.89
N GLY A 60 -16.11 2.50 -0.36
CA GLY A 60 -16.31 3.32 -1.55
C GLY A 60 -15.21 4.40 -1.71
N ASP A 61 -14.01 4.14 -1.19
CA ASP A 61 -12.86 5.05 -1.31
C ASP A 61 -12.08 4.75 -2.61
N ASP A 62 -12.52 5.36 -3.70
CA ASP A 62 -11.90 5.17 -5.02
C ASP A 62 -10.46 5.71 -5.11
N GLU A 63 -10.11 6.73 -4.33
CA GLU A 63 -8.77 7.34 -4.35
C GLU A 63 -7.78 6.48 -3.57
N GLY A 64 -8.16 6.02 -2.39
CA GLY A 64 -7.41 5.05 -1.60
C GLY A 64 -7.20 3.74 -2.35
N ILE A 65 -8.23 3.20 -3.02
CA ILE A 65 -8.08 1.98 -3.84
C ILE A 65 -7.03 2.18 -4.94
N LYS A 66 -7.10 3.28 -5.70
CA LYS A 66 -6.12 3.58 -6.75
C LYS A 66 -4.72 3.73 -6.17
N ALA A 67 -4.59 4.44 -5.05
CA ALA A 67 -3.31 4.66 -4.39
C ALA A 67 -2.67 3.34 -3.94
N VAL A 68 -3.44 2.47 -3.29
CA VAL A 68 -2.95 1.16 -2.82
C VAL A 68 -2.64 0.22 -4.00
N ALA A 69 -3.46 0.24 -5.06
CA ALA A 69 -3.19 -0.51 -6.29
C ALA A 69 -1.89 -0.07 -6.98
N THR A 70 -1.60 1.24 -7.00
CA THR A 70 -0.31 1.75 -7.51
C THR A 70 0.86 1.21 -6.70
N VAL A 71 0.73 1.16 -5.36
CA VAL A 71 1.77 0.61 -4.48
C VAL A 71 1.96 -0.89 -4.71
N LEU A 72 0.87 -1.66 -4.82
CA LEU A 72 0.90 -3.09 -5.14
C LEU A 72 1.67 -3.35 -6.44
N ALA A 73 1.34 -2.63 -7.52
CA ALA A 73 2.02 -2.78 -8.80
C ALA A 73 3.54 -2.49 -8.72
N CYS A 74 3.94 -1.52 -7.89
CA CYS A 74 5.36 -1.27 -7.64
C CYS A 74 6.05 -2.43 -6.91
N PHE A 75 5.37 -3.10 -5.99
CA PHE A 75 5.91 -4.27 -5.28
C PHE A 75 5.89 -5.52 -6.15
N GLU A 76 4.86 -5.76 -6.97
CA GLU A 76 4.85 -6.85 -7.96
C GLU A 76 6.00 -6.70 -8.96
N GLY A 77 6.29 -5.48 -9.42
CA GLY A 77 7.45 -5.22 -10.27
C GLY A 77 8.81 -5.45 -9.59
N TYR A 78 8.86 -5.45 -8.25
CA TYR A 78 10.05 -5.73 -7.44
C TYR A 78 10.16 -7.20 -7.04
N CYS A 79 9.01 -7.86 -6.81
CA CYS A 79 8.86 -9.24 -6.35
C CYS A 79 8.68 -10.25 -7.48
N ALA A 80 8.45 -9.80 -8.72
CA ALA A 80 8.54 -10.68 -9.87
C ALA A 80 9.93 -11.34 -9.83
N PRO A 81 10.06 -12.69 -9.76
CA PRO A 81 11.27 -13.28 -10.28
C PRO A 81 11.41 -12.71 -11.68
N SER A 82 12.62 -12.32 -12.09
CA SER A 82 12.87 -12.16 -13.52
C SER A 82 12.47 -13.49 -14.15
N SER A 83 11.24 -13.55 -14.67
CA SER A 83 10.85 -14.46 -15.71
C SER A 83 11.71 -14.02 -16.87
N ALA A 84 12.92 -14.55 -16.84
CA ALA A 84 13.86 -14.56 -17.93
C ALA A 84 13.07 -14.92 -19.19
N LEU A 85 12.90 -13.92 -20.05
CA LEU A 85 12.77 -14.13 -21.49
C LEU A 85 14.09 -14.68 -22.02
#